data_AF-A0A378TZ40-F1
#
_entry.id   AF-A0A378TZ40-F1
#
_cell.length_a   1.000
_cell.length_b   1.000
_cell.length_c   1.000
_cell.angle_alpha   90.00
_cell.angle_beta   90.00
_cell.angle_gamma   90.00
#
_symmetry.space_group_name_H-M   'P 1'
#
loop_
_entity.id
_entity.type
_entity.pdbx_description
1 polymer ?
#
loop_
_entity_poly.entity_id
_entity_poly.type
_entity_poly.pdbx_seq_one_letter_code
_entity_poly.pdbx_strand_id
1 'polypeptide(L)'
;MNKIGIFLTLTFGCTLPAAAECLISPTSIGDVSLGQDLKQVRQKFPKAKFKRESDAEGAAFVDITLSKDITVSAHLNGDDDPDAPLRLNKKIIWLGTSSPACRTALGIRPGMKIQDAEAKLGKLKRISLSEIEMRETAEFTRMPKQMTFRVESGAGIYADPDKIPNQTRRYRKNSRIETISVSSY
;
A
#
# COMPACT_ATOMS: atom_id res chain seq x y z
N MET A 1 -3.84 -31.36 63.48
CA MET A 1 -3.19 -30.21 62.79
C MET A 1 -2.74 -30.68 61.42
N ASN A 2 -3.23 -30.07 60.34
CA ASN A 2 -2.54 -29.92 59.05
C ASN A 2 -3.44 -29.12 58.08
N LYS A 3 -3.07 -27.87 57.83
CA LYS A 3 -3.68 -27.02 56.78
C LYS A 3 -2.70 -27.01 55.60
N ILE A 4 -3.10 -27.59 54.47
CA ILE A 4 -2.37 -27.49 53.20
C ILE A 4 -2.94 -26.28 52.47
N GLY A 5 -2.16 -25.20 52.43
CA GLY A 5 -2.47 -24.00 51.65
C GLY A 5 -1.97 -24.16 50.22
N ILE A 6 -2.89 -24.18 49.26
CA ILE A 6 -2.57 -24.14 47.82
C ILE A 6 -2.32 -22.68 47.45
N PHE A 7 -1.06 -22.36 47.14
CA PHE A 7 -0.69 -21.09 46.54
C PHE A 7 -1.00 -21.15 45.04
N LEU A 8 -2.05 -20.44 44.61
CA LEU A 8 -2.36 -20.25 43.21
C LEU A 8 -1.59 -19.04 42.69
N THR A 9 -0.48 -19.27 42.00
CA THR A 9 0.27 -18.20 41.32
C THR A 9 -0.41 -17.85 40.00
N LEU A 10 -1.08 -16.70 39.97
CA LEU A 10 -1.65 -16.12 38.76
C LEU A 10 -0.52 -15.50 37.92
N THR A 11 -0.08 -16.19 36.88
CA THR A 11 0.82 -15.62 35.87
C THR A 11 0.01 -14.79 34.88
N PHE A 12 0.01 -13.47 35.04
CA PHE A 12 -0.43 -12.55 33.98
C PHE A 12 0.58 -12.61 32.83
N GLY A 13 0.29 -13.43 31.82
CA GLY A 13 1.00 -13.41 30.55
C GLY A 13 0.72 -12.08 29.86
N CYS A 14 1.68 -11.16 29.88
CA CYS A 14 1.64 -9.94 29.08
C CYS A 14 1.88 -10.34 27.62
N THR A 15 0.83 -10.71 26.89
CA THR A 15 0.90 -10.84 25.44
C THR A 15 1.12 -9.44 24.90
N LEU A 16 2.35 -9.10 24.52
CA LEU A 16 2.61 -7.90 23.73
C LEU A 16 1.68 -7.96 22.52
N PRO A 17 0.88 -6.92 22.24
CA PRO A 17 0.10 -6.90 21.02
C PRO A 17 1.10 -7.04 19.88
N ALA A 18 0.95 -8.12 19.10
CA ALA A 18 1.70 -8.27 17.87
C ALA A 18 1.55 -6.95 17.11
N ALA A 19 2.68 -6.32 16.77
CA ALA A 19 2.64 -5.11 15.95
C ALA A 19 1.74 -5.44 14.77
N ALA A 20 0.61 -4.74 14.64
CA ALA A 20 -0.40 -5.06 13.65
C ALA A 20 0.32 -5.14 12.31
N GLU A 21 0.45 -6.36 11.77
CA GLU A 21 1.21 -6.55 10.55
C GLU A 21 0.49 -5.77 9.46
N CYS A 22 1.19 -4.85 8.80
CA CYS A 22 0.60 -4.11 7.70
C CYS A 22 0.42 -5.04 6.49
N LEU A 23 -0.70 -5.76 6.48
CA LEU A 23 -1.04 -6.68 5.41
C LEU A 23 -1.62 -5.89 4.23
N ILE A 24 -1.15 -6.20 3.04
CA ILE A 24 -1.70 -5.74 1.77
C ILE A 24 -2.52 -6.88 1.18
N SER A 25 -3.81 -6.64 0.98
CA SER A 25 -4.74 -7.54 0.30
C SER A 25 -5.35 -6.83 -0.91
N PRO A 26 -6.04 -7.53 -1.84
CA PRO A 26 -6.73 -6.91 -2.97
C PRO A 26 -7.74 -5.82 -2.62
N THR A 27 -8.16 -5.72 -1.35
CA THR A 27 -9.18 -4.77 -0.90
C THR A 27 -8.76 -3.93 0.29
N SER A 28 -7.54 -4.08 0.81
CA SER A 28 -7.09 -3.36 2.01
C SER A 28 -5.58 -3.22 2.12
N ILE A 29 -5.13 -2.20 2.85
CA ILE A 29 -3.74 -1.99 3.24
C ILE A 29 -3.71 -1.62 4.72
N GLY A 30 -2.97 -2.38 5.53
CA GLY A 30 -2.82 -2.07 6.95
C GLY A 30 -4.17 -1.97 7.65
N ASP A 31 -5.10 -2.86 7.29
CA ASP A 31 -6.44 -2.94 7.85
C ASP A 31 -7.37 -1.75 7.54
N VAL A 32 -6.92 -0.83 6.66
CA VAL A 32 -7.72 0.18 5.98
C VAL A 32 -8.24 -0.46 4.68
N SER A 33 -9.55 -0.58 4.52
CA SER A 33 -10.22 -1.24 3.39
C SER A 33 -10.82 -0.26 2.38
N LEU A 34 -10.95 -0.67 1.13
CA LEU A 34 -11.80 -0.02 0.14
C LEU A 34 -13.26 -0.01 0.62
N GLY A 35 -14.03 1.02 0.23
CA GLY A 35 -15.45 1.17 0.57
C GLY A 35 -15.75 1.68 1.99
N GLN A 36 -14.77 1.71 2.90
CA GLN A 36 -14.93 2.40 4.18
C GLN A 36 -14.77 3.92 4.00
N ASP A 37 -15.11 4.69 5.03
CA ASP A 37 -14.78 6.12 5.13
C ASP A 37 -13.81 6.42 6.27
N LEU A 38 -13.27 7.65 6.31
CA LEU A 38 -12.26 8.03 7.31
C LEU A 38 -12.81 8.11 8.74
N LYS A 39 -14.13 8.23 8.94
CA LYS A 39 -14.72 8.11 10.28
C LYS A 39 -14.56 6.69 10.80
N GLN A 40 -14.84 5.69 9.96
CA GLN A 40 -14.64 4.28 10.28
C GLN A 40 -13.16 3.97 10.54
N VAL A 41 -12.26 4.54 9.71
CA VAL A 41 -10.80 4.42 9.95
C VAL A 41 -10.42 4.97 11.32
N ARG A 42 -10.90 6.17 11.69
CA ARG A 42 -10.57 6.79 12.98
C ARG A 42 -11.14 6.02 14.17
N GLN A 43 -12.30 5.39 14.02
CA GLN A 43 -12.85 4.52 15.07
C GLN A 43 -11.96 3.29 15.30
N LYS A 44 -11.46 2.67 14.23
CA LYS A 44 -10.56 1.52 14.30
C LYS A 44 -9.14 1.89 14.75
N PHE A 45 -8.66 3.06 14.34
CA PHE A 45 -7.34 3.59 14.64
C PHE A 45 -7.45 4.98 15.30
N PRO A 46 -7.76 5.06 16.61
CA PRO A 46 -8.00 6.34 17.29
C PRO A 46 -6.83 7.32 17.24
N LYS A 47 -5.61 6.82 17.03
CA LYS A 47 -4.36 7.60 16.93
C LYS A 47 -3.95 7.92 15.49
N ALA A 48 -4.72 7.48 14.49
CA ALA A 48 -4.39 7.76 13.09
C ALA A 48 -4.44 9.27 12.83
N LYS A 49 -3.50 9.74 12.01
CA LYS A 49 -3.48 11.12 11.52
C LYS A 49 -3.90 11.13 10.05
N PHE A 50 -4.67 12.12 9.66
CA PHE A 50 -5.08 12.35 8.28
C PHE A 50 -4.50 13.65 7.79
N LYS A 51 -3.80 13.61 6.65
CA LYS A 51 -3.25 14.80 5.99
C LYS A 51 -3.71 14.80 4.54
N ARG A 52 -4.30 15.92 4.10
CA ARG A 52 -4.57 16.15 2.67
C ARG A 52 -3.24 16.29 1.95
N GLU A 53 -3.12 15.63 0.82
CA GLU A 53 -1.99 15.71 -0.08
C GLU A 53 -2.50 15.88 -1.52
N SER A 54 -1.61 16.36 -2.38
CA SER A 54 -1.81 16.35 -3.82
C SER A 54 -0.57 15.76 -4.46
N ASP A 55 -0.74 15.03 -5.55
CA ASP A 55 0.41 14.71 -6.39
C ASP A 55 0.77 15.87 -7.33
N ALA A 56 1.82 15.68 -8.14
CA ALA A 56 2.34 16.69 -9.05
C ALA A 56 1.33 17.13 -10.13
N GLU A 57 0.24 16.39 -10.31
CA GLU A 57 -0.79 16.66 -11.32
C GLU A 57 -2.06 17.28 -10.71
N GLY A 58 -2.05 17.54 -9.40
CA GLY A 58 -3.21 18.11 -8.71
C GLY A 58 -4.20 17.06 -8.20
N ALA A 59 -3.93 15.76 -8.35
CA ALA A 59 -4.84 14.73 -7.88
C ALA A 59 -4.82 14.69 -6.34
N ALA A 60 -6.01 14.81 -5.73
CA ALA A 60 -6.16 14.89 -4.29
C ALA A 60 -6.15 13.51 -3.61
N PHE A 61 -5.33 13.39 -2.56
CA PHE A 61 -5.24 12.20 -1.71
C PHE A 61 -5.30 12.56 -0.24
N VAL A 62 -5.44 11.53 0.59
CA VAL A 62 -5.33 11.62 2.04
C VAL A 62 -4.29 10.63 2.51
N ASP A 63 -3.22 11.13 3.09
CA ASP A 63 -2.26 10.30 3.82
C ASP A 63 -2.83 9.95 5.19
N ILE A 64 -2.97 8.65 5.42
CA ILE A 64 -3.42 8.03 6.67
C ILE A 64 -2.19 7.45 7.36
N THR A 65 -1.65 8.17 8.34
CA THR A 65 -0.57 7.68 9.19
C THR A 65 -1.14 6.80 10.30
N LEU A 66 -0.95 5.48 10.20
CA LEU A 66 -1.41 4.50 11.19
C LEU A 66 -0.40 4.33 12.34
N SER A 67 0.89 4.43 12.03
CA SER A 67 1.99 4.38 12.99
C SER A 67 3.21 5.13 12.42
N LYS A 68 4.33 5.17 13.16
CA LYS A 68 5.58 5.81 12.68
C LYS A 68 6.15 5.20 11.39
N ASP A 69 5.85 3.92 11.13
CA ASP A 69 6.41 3.16 10.01
C ASP A 69 5.37 2.87 8.91
N ILE A 70 4.09 3.21 9.15
CA ILE A 70 2.97 2.84 8.29
C ILE A 70 2.16 4.08 7.92
N THR A 71 2.28 4.47 6.66
CA THR A 71 1.42 5.45 5.99
C THR A 71 0.70 4.79 4.82
N VAL A 72 -0.60 5.04 4.72
CA VAL A 72 -1.45 4.59 3.62
C VAL A 72 -2.07 5.81 2.96
N SER A 73 -1.80 6.04 1.69
CA SER A 73 -2.44 7.10 0.91
C SER A 73 -3.79 6.59 0.41
N ALA A 74 -4.82 7.43 0.46
CA ALA A 74 -6.18 7.08 0.05
C ALA A 74 -6.76 8.13 -0.91
N HIS A 75 -7.39 7.69 -1.98
CA HIS A 75 -8.27 8.54 -2.79
C HIS A 75 -9.71 8.32 -2.32
N LEU A 76 -10.46 9.40 -2.14
CA LEU A 76 -11.85 9.36 -1.70
C LEU A 76 -12.78 9.71 -2.86
N ASN A 77 -13.92 9.01 -2.95
CA ASN A 77 -14.86 9.13 -4.05
C ASN A 77 -15.45 10.55 -4.16
N GLY A 78 -15.15 11.23 -5.28
CA GLY A 78 -15.60 12.59 -5.56
C GLY A 78 -15.07 13.60 -4.54
N ASP A 79 -13.80 13.48 -4.18
CA ASP A 79 -13.04 14.39 -3.31
C ASP A 79 -11.76 14.87 -4.01
N ASP A 80 -11.91 15.34 -5.25
CA ASP A 80 -10.81 15.57 -6.18
C ASP A 80 -10.15 16.96 -6.06
N ASP A 81 -10.72 17.85 -5.25
CA ASP A 81 -10.17 19.18 -4.96
C ASP A 81 -9.22 19.11 -3.75
N PRO A 82 -7.89 19.29 -3.90
CA PRO A 82 -6.91 19.17 -2.83
C PRO A 82 -6.98 20.30 -1.78
N ASP A 83 -7.57 21.45 -2.12
CA ASP A 83 -7.71 22.62 -1.25
C ASP A 83 -9.02 22.59 -0.43
N ALA A 84 -9.99 21.74 -0.83
CA ALA A 84 -11.23 21.57 -0.09
C ALA A 84 -11.01 21.04 1.35
N PRO A 85 -11.94 21.32 2.29
CA PRO A 85 -11.89 20.70 3.61
C PRO A 85 -12.00 19.16 3.53
N LEU A 86 -11.19 18.45 4.33
CA LEU A 86 -11.18 16.99 4.36
C LEU A 86 -12.56 16.41 4.73
N ARG A 87 -13.14 15.63 3.81
CA ARG A 87 -14.47 15.03 3.97
C ARG A 87 -14.40 13.61 4.53
N LEU A 88 -14.58 13.47 5.84
CA LEU A 88 -14.41 12.18 6.52
C LEU A 88 -15.45 11.09 6.17
N ASN A 89 -16.56 11.44 5.51
CA ASN A 89 -17.65 10.52 5.16
C ASN A 89 -17.58 10.00 3.72
N LYS A 90 -16.61 10.46 2.92
CA LYS A 90 -16.41 9.97 1.55
C LYS A 90 -15.79 8.58 1.58
N LYS A 91 -16.19 7.73 0.64
CA LYS A 91 -15.72 6.34 0.56
C LYS A 91 -14.34 6.28 -0.07
N ILE A 92 -13.48 5.44 0.49
CA ILE A 92 -12.16 5.12 -0.05
C ILE A 92 -12.35 4.23 -1.28
N ILE A 93 -11.74 4.63 -2.39
CA ILE A 93 -11.84 3.97 -3.71
C ILE A 93 -10.49 3.48 -4.22
N TRP A 94 -9.41 4.02 -3.66
CA TRP A 94 -8.04 3.60 -3.93
C TRP A 94 -7.23 3.72 -2.64
N LEU A 95 -6.29 2.79 -2.47
CA LEU A 95 -5.32 2.77 -1.39
C LEU A 95 -3.94 2.49 -1.96
N GLY A 96 -2.91 3.18 -1.46
CA GLY A 96 -1.53 2.94 -1.82
C GLY A 96 -0.61 3.03 -0.61
N THR A 97 0.50 2.31 -0.63
CA THR A 97 1.55 2.49 0.37
C THR A 97 2.93 2.28 -0.22
N SER A 98 3.87 3.12 0.22
CA SER A 98 5.30 2.96 0.01
C SER A 98 6.02 2.49 1.30
N SER A 99 5.28 2.22 2.38
CA SER A 99 5.85 1.76 3.65
C SER A 99 6.47 0.36 3.51
N PRO A 100 7.79 0.19 3.73
CA PRO A 100 8.44 -1.12 3.62
C PRO A 100 7.99 -2.13 4.68
N ALA A 101 7.35 -1.65 5.75
CA ALA A 101 6.72 -2.46 6.78
C ALA A 101 5.47 -3.22 6.27
N CYS A 102 4.88 -2.78 5.16
CA CYS A 102 3.70 -3.40 4.57
C CYS A 102 4.06 -4.50 3.59
N ARG A 103 3.33 -5.62 3.63
CA ARG A 103 3.57 -6.77 2.75
C ARG A 103 2.29 -7.50 2.37
N THR A 104 2.27 -8.12 1.20
CA THR A 104 1.22 -9.06 0.81
C THR A 104 1.35 -10.39 1.55
N ALA A 105 0.34 -11.27 1.45
CA ALA A 105 0.43 -12.65 1.95
C ALA A 105 1.59 -13.45 1.31
N LEU A 106 1.95 -13.14 0.06
CA LEU A 106 3.13 -13.70 -0.61
C LEU A 106 4.44 -13.01 -0.19
N GLY A 107 4.37 -12.00 0.69
CA GLY A 107 5.52 -11.24 1.16
C GLY A 107 6.09 -10.28 0.13
N ILE A 108 5.31 -9.81 -0.85
CA ILE A 108 5.69 -8.69 -1.73
C ILE A 108 5.54 -7.40 -0.93
N ARG A 109 6.51 -6.48 -1.03
CA ARG A 109 6.51 -5.24 -0.26
C ARG A 109 7.13 -4.08 -1.04
N PRO A 110 6.80 -2.82 -0.71
CA PRO A 110 7.59 -1.67 -1.14
C PRO A 110 9.09 -1.87 -0.83
N GLY A 111 9.92 -1.45 -1.77
CA GLY A 111 11.37 -1.65 -1.78
C GLY A 111 11.85 -3.04 -2.24
N MET A 112 10.96 -3.98 -2.57
CA MET A 112 11.35 -5.29 -3.12
C MET A 112 11.87 -5.14 -4.57
N LYS A 113 12.94 -5.85 -4.93
CA LYS A 113 13.42 -5.86 -6.32
C LYS A 113 12.38 -6.53 -7.24
N ILE A 114 12.24 -6.01 -8.47
CA ILE A 114 11.35 -6.60 -9.48
C ILE A 114 11.66 -8.09 -9.69
N GLN A 115 12.95 -8.45 -9.75
CA GLN A 115 13.41 -9.84 -9.90
C GLN A 115 12.93 -10.76 -8.77
N ASP A 116 12.94 -10.29 -7.52
CA ASP A 116 12.47 -11.07 -6.37
C ASP A 116 10.94 -11.21 -6.38
N ALA A 117 10.24 -10.18 -6.89
CA ALA A 117 8.80 -10.24 -7.10
C ALA A 117 8.41 -11.23 -8.19
N GLU A 118 9.23 -11.40 -9.25
CA GLU A 118 8.97 -12.39 -10.31
C GLU A 118 8.93 -13.83 -9.79
N ALA A 119 9.71 -14.15 -8.75
CA ALA A 119 9.69 -15.48 -8.12
C ALA A 119 8.31 -15.83 -7.51
N LYS A 120 7.56 -14.80 -7.11
CA LYS A 120 6.27 -14.92 -6.41
C LYS A 120 5.10 -14.69 -7.35
N LEU A 121 5.12 -13.59 -8.11
CA LEU A 121 4.07 -13.15 -9.03
C LEU A 121 4.24 -13.71 -10.46
N GLY A 122 5.29 -14.49 -10.72
CA GLY A 122 5.62 -14.97 -12.06
C GLY A 122 6.37 -13.93 -12.88
N LYS A 123 6.80 -14.31 -14.09
CA LYS A 123 7.61 -13.43 -14.95
C LYS A 123 6.91 -12.10 -15.23
N LEU A 124 7.71 -11.05 -15.32
CA LEU A 124 7.30 -9.74 -15.77
C LEU A 124 6.72 -9.87 -17.19
N LYS A 125 5.48 -9.43 -17.36
CA LYS A 125 4.85 -9.29 -18.67
C LYS A 125 5.30 -8.01 -19.35
N ARG A 126 5.27 -6.89 -18.63
CA ARG A 126 5.71 -5.57 -19.11
C ARG A 126 5.86 -4.58 -17.96
N ILE A 127 6.65 -3.54 -18.19
CA ILE A 127 6.56 -2.26 -17.50
C ILE A 127 5.92 -1.27 -18.48
N SER A 128 4.97 -0.48 -18.01
CA SER A 128 4.33 0.59 -18.80
C SER A 128 4.68 1.95 -18.19
N LEU A 129 5.13 2.88 -19.03
CA LEU A 129 5.28 4.30 -18.71
C LEU A 129 4.02 5.04 -19.18
N SER A 130 3.31 5.66 -18.24
CA SER A 130 2.12 6.47 -18.54
C SER A 130 2.50 7.85 -19.09
N GLU A 131 1.63 8.40 -19.94
CA GLU A 131 1.79 9.75 -20.50
C GLU A 131 1.46 10.86 -19.53
N ILE A 132 0.38 10.66 -18.77
CA ILE A 132 -0.11 11.64 -17.81
C ILE A 132 0.85 11.59 -16.61
N GLU A 133 0.71 10.58 -15.75
CA GLU A 133 1.42 10.54 -14.47
C GLU A 133 2.95 10.40 -14.57
N MET A 134 3.51 10.14 -15.75
CA MET A 134 4.93 9.83 -15.96
C MET A 134 5.47 8.75 -14.99
N ARG A 135 4.61 7.77 -14.66
CA ARG A 135 4.89 6.70 -13.70
C ARG A 135 5.04 5.36 -14.40
N GLU A 136 5.91 4.53 -13.84
CA GLU A 136 6.14 3.18 -14.33
C GLU A 136 5.40 2.15 -13.49
N THR A 137 4.64 1.28 -14.15
CA THR A 137 3.90 0.18 -13.50
C THR A 137 4.31 -1.16 -14.07
N ALA A 138 4.59 -2.12 -13.19
CA ALA A 138 4.96 -3.48 -13.56
C ALA A 138 3.74 -4.41 -13.57
N GLU A 139 3.54 -5.11 -14.68
CA GLU A 139 2.56 -6.18 -14.80
C GLU A 139 3.28 -7.54 -14.74
N PHE A 140 2.87 -8.41 -13.83
CA PHE A 140 3.38 -9.78 -13.69
C PHE A 140 2.38 -10.82 -14.19
N THR A 141 2.86 -12.03 -14.46
CA THR A 141 2.02 -13.09 -15.02
C THR A 141 0.85 -13.50 -14.12
N ARG A 142 1.07 -13.55 -12.80
CA ARG A 142 0.09 -13.91 -11.77
C ARG A 142 -0.23 -12.70 -10.87
N MET A 143 -0.37 -11.53 -11.47
CA MET A 143 -0.74 -10.30 -10.78
C MET A 143 -2.23 -10.31 -10.40
N PRO A 144 -2.61 -10.06 -9.13
CA PRO A 144 -4.02 -9.89 -8.77
C PRO A 144 -4.63 -8.67 -9.48
N LYS A 145 -5.87 -8.78 -9.97
CA LYS A 145 -6.50 -7.76 -10.82
C LYS A 145 -6.64 -6.40 -10.12
N GLN A 146 -6.96 -6.40 -8.84
CA GLN A 146 -7.17 -5.17 -8.06
C GLN A 146 -5.87 -4.53 -7.59
N MET A 147 -4.71 -5.10 -7.89
CA MET A 147 -3.42 -4.65 -7.37
C MET A 147 -2.56 -4.05 -8.48
N THR A 148 -1.96 -2.90 -8.18
CA THR A 148 -0.98 -2.24 -9.04
C THR A 148 0.37 -2.17 -8.33
N PHE A 149 1.43 -2.45 -9.08
CA PHE A 149 2.81 -2.39 -8.62
C PHE A 149 3.54 -1.27 -9.35
N ARG A 150 3.57 -0.09 -8.76
CA ARG A 150 4.39 1.02 -9.26
C ARG A 150 5.85 0.73 -8.94
N VAL A 151 6.71 0.91 -9.92
CA VAL A 151 8.16 0.75 -9.78
C VAL A 151 8.84 2.12 -9.80
N GLU A 152 10.06 2.16 -9.31
CA GLU A 152 10.89 3.38 -9.31
C GLU A 152 11.00 3.95 -10.73
N SER A 153 11.01 5.27 -10.86
CA SER A 153 11.21 5.94 -12.15
C SER A 153 12.55 5.55 -12.80
N GLY A 154 12.49 5.20 -14.09
CA GLY A 154 13.64 4.76 -14.87
C GLY A 154 13.97 3.27 -14.70
N ALA A 155 13.07 2.49 -14.10
CA ALA A 155 13.16 1.04 -14.01
C ALA A 155 13.10 0.36 -15.38
N GLY A 156 12.20 0.80 -16.27
CA GLY A 156 12.08 0.27 -17.63
C GLY A 156 13.27 0.62 -18.53
N ILE A 157 13.64 -0.32 -19.41
CA ILE A 157 14.58 -0.07 -20.52
C ILE A 157 13.76 -0.03 -21.81
N TYR A 158 13.42 1.16 -22.28
CA TYR A 158 12.61 1.37 -23.49
C TYR A 158 13.47 1.37 -24.75
N ALA A 159 12.90 0.88 -25.84
CA ALA A 159 13.56 0.89 -27.15
C ALA A 159 13.61 2.30 -27.75
N ASP A 160 12.54 3.08 -27.52
CA ASP A 160 12.39 4.45 -27.97
C ASP A 160 12.03 5.31 -26.75
N PRO A 161 13.01 5.93 -26.06
CA PRO A 161 12.77 6.65 -24.81
C PRO A 161 11.95 7.94 -24.99
N ASP A 162 11.86 8.47 -26.21
CA ASP A 162 11.13 9.72 -26.49
C ASP A 162 9.64 9.47 -26.73
N LYS A 163 9.25 8.21 -26.97
CA LYS A 163 7.86 7.80 -27.11
C LYS A 163 7.19 7.62 -25.75
N ILE A 164 6.10 8.34 -25.53
CA ILE A 164 5.23 8.21 -24.34
C ILE A 164 3.77 8.25 -24.83
N PRO A 165 2.88 7.33 -24.39
CA PRO A 165 3.12 6.22 -23.47
C PRO A 165 4.01 5.13 -24.07
N ASN A 166 4.66 4.35 -23.22
CA ASN A 166 5.63 3.34 -23.63
C ASN A 166 5.52 2.04 -22.85
N GLN A 167 6.02 0.95 -23.43
CA GLN A 167 6.05 -0.36 -22.78
C GLN A 167 7.35 -1.08 -23.07
N THR A 168 7.83 -1.84 -22.09
CA THR A 168 9.01 -2.69 -22.25
C THR A 168 8.89 -3.97 -21.44
N ARG A 169 9.62 -5.00 -21.84
CA ARG A 169 9.81 -6.24 -21.05
C ARG A 169 11.14 -6.28 -20.31
N ARG A 170 11.96 -5.24 -20.48
CA ARG A 170 13.32 -5.15 -19.94
C ARG A 170 13.35 -4.10 -18.84
N TYR A 171 14.10 -4.40 -17.78
CA TYR A 171 14.23 -3.50 -16.64
C TYR A 171 15.68 -3.45 -16.15
N ARG A 172 16.06 -2.34 -15.51
CA ARG A 172 17.40 -2.16 -14.95
C ARG A 172 17.61 -3.11 -13.77
N LYS A 173 18.84 -3.59 -13.62
CA LYS A 173 19.21 -4.45 -12.50
C LYS A 173 18.99 -3.69 -11.18
N ASN A 174 18.39 -4.37 -10.21
CA ASN A 174 18.05 -3.84 -8.88
C ASN A 174 16.89 -2.83 -8.81
N SER A 175 16.19 -2.52 -9.91
CA SER A 175 14.96 -1.72 -9.83
C SER A 175 13.93 -2.34 -8.89
N ARG A 176 13.21 -1.48 -8.17
CA ARG A 176 12.33 -1.89 -7.07
C ARG A 176 10.88 -1.48 -7.30
N ILE A 177 10.00 -2.19 -6.61
CA ILE A 177 8.63 -1.77 -6.37
C ILE A 177 8.68 -0.58 -5.41
N GLU A 178 8.16 0.56 -5.83
CA GLU A 178 8.11 1.78 -5.03
C GLU A 178 6.82 1.85 -4.21
N THR A 179 5.68 1.61 -4.85
CA THR A 179 4.36 1.67 -4.23
C THR A 179 3.55 0.44 -4.64
N ILE A 180 2.81 -0.12 -3.68
CA ILE A 180 1.78 -1.12 -3.96
C ILE A 180 0.44 -0.47 -3.67
N SER A 181 -0.49 -0.58 -4.60
CA SER A 181 -1.82 -0.01 -4.46
C SER A 181 -2.92 -0.99 -4.81
N VAL A 182 -4.12 -0.70 -4.30
CA VAL A 182 -5.36 -1.41 -4.59
C VAL A 182 -6.49 -0.45 -4.91
N SER A 183 -7.37 -0.84 -5.84
CA SER A 183 -8.49 -0.02 -6.33
C SER A 183 -9.79 -0.79 -6.45
N SER A 184 -10.92 -0.07 -6.36
CA SER A 184 -12.27 -0.64 -6.52
C SER A 184 -12.78 -0.71 -7.97
N TYR A 185 -11.99 -0.22 -8.93
CA TYR A 185 -12.32 -0.20 -10.37
C TYR A 185 -11.59 -1.31 -11.12
#